data_AF-B1YD87-F1
#
_entry.id   AF-B1YD87-F1
#
_cell.length_a   1.000
_cell.length_b   1.000
_cell.length_c   1.000
_cell.angle_alpha   90.00
_cell.angle_beta   90.00
_cell.angle_gamma   90.00
#
_symmetry.space_group_name_H-M   'P 1'
#
loop_
_entity.id
_entity.type
_entity.pdbx_description
1 polymer ?
#
loop_
_entity_poly.entity_id
_entity_poly.type
_entity_poly.pdbx_seq_one_letter_code
_entity_poly.pdbx_strand_id
1 'polypeptide(L)'
;MRKRWRCAICGDEIVEGQLFTFYSKGAVHWECWEREISPKVYRDVDLAAILRLDHYLHVGIVLSKELEHLAQGEEARRKITEVRKQLEALAAKLTAEVASKTS
;
A
#
# COMPACT_ATOMS: atom_id res chain seq x y z
N MET A 1 2.59 17.83 -10.27
CA MET A 1 1.19 17.58 -9.88
C MET A 1 1.12 16.16 -9.34
N ARG A 2 0.59 15.95 -8.11
CA ARG A 2 0.48 14.62 -7.50
C ARG A 2 -0.49 13.76 -8.31
N LYS A 3 -0.17 12.48 -8.52
CA LYS A 3 -1.09 11.55 -9.20
C LYS A 3 -2.38 11.38 -8.39
N ARG A 4 -3.49 11.16 -9.09
CA ARG A 4 -4.83 10.99 -8.50
C ARG A 4 -5.51 9.78 -9.11
N TRP A 5 -6.26 9.06 -8.29
CA TRP A 5 -7.09 7.93 -8.68
C TRP A 5 -8.47 8.05 -8.01
N ARG A 6 -9.44 7.24 -8.44
CA ARG A 6 -10.65 7.00 -7.66
C ARG A 6 -10.57 5.64 -6.97
N CYS A 7 -10.99 5.58 -5.72
CA CYS A 7 -11.11 4.33 -4.98
C CYS A 7 -12.18 3.44 -5.63
N ALA A 8 -11.82 2.22 -6.00
CA ALA A 8 -12.72 1.26 -6.62
C ALA A 8 -13.84 0.75 -5.68
N ILE A 9 -13.79 1.07 -4.38
CA ILE A 9 -14.78 0.65 -3.37
C ILE A 9 -15.69 1.80 -2.96
N CYS A 10 -15.14 2.92 -2.46
CA CYS A 10 -15.97 4.05 -1.99
C CYS A 10 -16.21 5.14 -3.04
N GLY A 11 -15.47 5.15 -4.15
CA GLY A 11 -15.59 6.16 -5.21
C GLY A 11 -14.87 7.48 -4.93
N ASP A 12 -14.37 7.70 -3.72
CA ASP A 12 -13.64 8.92 -3.32
C ASP A 12 -12.25 9.02 -3.98
N GLU A 13 -11.68 10.22 -3.96
CA GLU A 13 -10.36 10.48 -4.52
C GLU A 13 -9.25 9.85 -3.66
N ILE A 14 -8.29 9.23 -4.33
CA ILE A 14 -7.00 8.82 -3.78
C ILE A 14 -5.93 9.75 -4.35
N VAL A 15 -5.21 10.44 -3.48
CA VAL A 15 -4.09 11.30 -3.84
C VAL A 15 -2.79 10.57 -3.54
N GLU A 16 -1.82 10.68 -4.44
CA GLU A 16 -0.47 10.15 -4.23
C GLU A 16 0.13 10.63 -2.89
N GLY A 17 0.58 9.65 -2.10
CA GLY A 17 1.06 9.87 -0.73
C GLY A 17 0.03 9.47 0.34
N GLN A 18 -1.22 9.20 -0.03
CA GLN A 18 -2.16 8.52 0.88
C GLN A 18 -1.86 7.03 0.99
N LEU A 19 -2.49 6.37 1.96
CA LEU A 19 -2.40 4.92 2.14
C LEU A 19 -3.37 4.20 1.19
N PHE A 20 -2.83 3.62 0.12
CA PHE A 20 -3.61 2.94 -0.91
C PHE A 20 -2.83 1.80 -1.55
N THR A 21 -3.53 0.88 -2.19
CA THR A 21 -2.93 -0.19 -3.00
C THR A 21 -3.64 -0.35 -4.35
N PHE A 22 -3.14 -1.24 -5.20
CA PHE A 22 -3.78 -1.64 -6.45
C PHE A 22 -4.15 -3.12 -6.40
N TYR A 23 -5.38 -3.43 -6.78
CA TYR A 23 -5.85 -4.81 -6.95
C TYR A 23 -6.58 -4.95 -8.30
N SER A 24 -7.21 -6.10 -8.53
CA SER A 24 -7.85 -6.45 -9.82
C SER A 24 -8.84 -5.41 -10.35
N LYS A 25 -9.53 -4.65 -9.48
CA LYS A 25 -10.50 -3.60 -9.89
C LYS A 25 -9.90 -2.18 -9.95
N GLY A 26 -8.60 -2.00 -9.67
CA GLY A 26 -7.90 -0.71 -9.75
C GLY A 26 -7.36 -0.22 -8.40
N ALA A 27 -7.19 1.10 -8.28
CA ALA A 27 -6.69 1.75 -7.06
C ALA A 27 -7.75 1.71 -5.94
N VAL A 28 -7.32 1.50 -4.70
CA VAL A 28 -8.22 1.39 -3.55
C VAL A 28 -7.55 1.90 -2.29
N HIS A 29 -8.28 2.66 -1.45
CA HIS A 29 -7.79 2.99 -0.12
C HIS A 29 -7.53 1.69 0.64
N TRP A 30 -6.41 1.62 1.35
CA TRP A 30 -6.02 0.37 2.00
C TRP A 30 -7.10 -0.12 2.99
N GLU A 31 -7.66 0.80 3.78
CA GLU A 31 -8.76 0.49 4.72
C GLU A 31 -10.05 0.02 4.02
N CYS A 32 -10.38 0.60 2.86
CA CYS A 32 -11.54 0.13 2.09
C CYS A 32 -11.35 -1.31 1.62
N TRP A 33 -10.14 -1.64 1.18
CA TRP A 33 -9.80 -2.99 0.73
C TRP A 33 -9.81 -3.97 1.91
N GLU A 34 -9.17 -3.63 3.03
CA GLU A 34 -9.23 -4.43 4.27
C GLU A 34 -10.68 -4.76 4.63
N ARG A 35 -11.56 -3.75 4.66
CA ARG A 35 -12.98 -3.94 5.01
C ARG A 35 -13.71 -4.89 4.05
N GLU A 36 -13.42 -4.82 2.75
CA GLU A 36 -14.01 -5.71 1.74
C GLU A 36 -13.58 -7.17 1.94
N ILE A 37 -12.30 -7.41 2.25
CA ILE A 37 -11.74 -8.76 2.36
C ILE A 37 -11.79 -9.34 3.78
N SER A 38 -12.05 -8.51 4.79
CA SER A 38 -12.08 -8.88 6.21
C SER A 38 -12.87 -10.17 6.52
N PRO A 39 -14.09 -10.40 5.97
CA PRO A 39 -14.86 -11.60 6.29
C PRO A 39 -14.20 -12.91 5.85
N LYS A 40 -13.33 -12.86 4.83
CA LYS A 40 -12.55 -14.00 4.32
C LYS A 40 -11.20 -14.09 5.05
N VAL A 41 -10.48 -12.97 5.14
CA VAL A 41 -9.11 -12.92 5.70
C VAL A 41 -9.08 -13.33 7.16
N TYR A 42 -9.96 -12.79 8.00
CA TYR A 42 -9.89 -13.03 9.45
C TYR A 42 -10.37 -14.43 9.90
N ARG A 43 -10.71 -15.31 8.95
CA ARG A 43 -10.92 -16.75 9.22
C ARG A 43 -9.63 -17.56 9.10
N ASP A 44 -8.59 -16.98 8.51
CA ASP A 44 -7.27 -17.56 8.30
C ASP A 44 -6.23 -16.66 8.99
N VAL A 45 -5.68 -17.16 10.10
CA VAL A 45 -4.76 -16.38 10.95
C VAL A 45 -3.47 -16.04 10.20
N ASP A 46 -2.99 -16.93 9.35
CA ASP A 46 -1.76 -16.71 8.59
C ASP A 46 -1.99 -15.66 7.50
N LEU A 47 -3.13 -15.73 6.81
CA LEU A 47 -3.52 -14.72 5.83
C LEU A 47 -3.73 -13.34 6.47
N ALA A 48 -4.31 -13.29 7.67
CA ALA A 48 -4.45 -12.06 8.44
C ALA A 48 -3.08 -11.48 8.85
N ALA A 49 -2.12 -12.33 9.23
CA ALA A 49 -0.75 -11.89 9.52
C ALA A 49 -0.07 -11.30 8.28
N ILE A 50 -0.23 -11.93 7.11
CA ILE A 50 0.29 -11.43 5.84
C ILE A 50 -0.35 -10.07 5.48
N LEU A 51 -1.67 -9.91 5.66
CA LEU A 51 -2.35 -8.63 5.44
C LEU A 51 -1.80 -7.53 6.35
N ARG A 52 -1.49 -7.84 7.61
CA ARG A 52 -0.88 -6.87 8.53
C ARG A 52 0.55 -6.51 8.15
N LEU A 53 1.32 -7.45 7.61
CA LEU A 53 2.63 -7.16 7.03
C LEU A 53 2.49 -6.25 5.79
N ASP A 54 1.54 -6.53 4.89
CA ASP A 54 1.24 -5.67 3.74
C ASP A 54 0.90 -4.23 4.18
N HIS A 55 0.04 -4.07 5.20
CA HIS A 55 -0.28 -2.76 5.78
C HIS A 55 0.97 -2.00 6.22
N TYR A 56 1.86 -2.67 6.97
CA TYR A 56 3.10 -2.08 7.45
C TYR A 56 3.98 -1.58 6.30
N LEU A 57 4.08 -2.33 5.20
CA LEU A 57 4.84 -1.91 4.02
C LEU A 57 4.23 -0.66 3.37
N HIS A 58 2.90 -0.58 3.24
CA HIS A 58 2.24 0.61 2.69
C HIS A 58 2.42 1.85 3.57
N VAL A 59 2.36 1.71 4.90
CA VAL A 59 2.70 2.79 5.84
C VAL A 59 4.15 3.23 5.65
N GLY A 60 5.08 2.28 5.52
CA GLY A 60 6.49 2.55 5.23
C GLY A 60 6.71 3.29 3.90
N ILE A 61 5.94 2.98 2.86
CA ILE A 61 5.99 3.68 1.57
C ILE A 61 5.55 5.14 1.72
N VAL A 62 4.44 5.38 2.41
CA VAL A 62 3.93 6.74 2.68
C VAL A 62 4.99 7.54 3.43
N LEU A 63 5.51 7.01 4.54
CA LEU A 63 6.55 7.65 5.32
C LEU A 63 7.82 7.92 4.48
N SER A 64 8.24 6.98 3.64
CA SER A 64 9.43 7.15 2.81
C SER A 64 9.26 8.30 1.80
N LYS A 65 8.05 8.50 1.25
CA LYS A 65 7.76 9.65 0.38
C LYS A 65 7.84 10.98 1.13
N GLU A 66 7.39 11.02 2.38
CA GLU A 66 7.51 12.19 3.24
C GLU A 66 8.97 12.49 3.56
N LEU A 67 9.75 11.47 3.90
CA LEU A 67 11.18 11.59 4.20
C LEU A 67 12.00 12.02 2.98
N GLU A 68 11.66 11.58 1.76
CA GLU A 68 12.28 12.06 0.52
C GLU A 68 12.15 13.57 0.34
N HIS A 69 11.00 14.13 0.76
CA HIS A 69 10.75 15.57 0.70
C HIS A 69 11.50 16.35 1.79
N LEU A 70 11.63 15.76 2.98
CA LEU A 70 12.37 16.36 4.10
C LEU A 70 13.89 16.29 3.94
N ALA A 71 14.40 15.26 3.27
CA ALA A 71 15.83 15.06 3.09
C ALA A 71 16.47 16.21 2.28
N GLN A 72 17.43 16.89 2.92
CA GLN A 72 18.20 17.98 2.30
C GLN A 72 19.42 17.48 1.52
N GLY A 73 19.99 16.34 1.90
CA GLY A 73 21.15 15.73 1.25
C GLY A 73 20.76 14.74 0.15
N GLU A 74 21.44 14.82 -1.00
CA GLU A 74 21.22 13.94 -2.15
C GLU A 74 21.50 12.47 -1.82
N GLU A 75 22.52 12.17 -1.03
CA GLU A 75 22.84 10.80 -0.60
C GLU A 75 21.70 10.19 0.23
N ALA A 76 21.21 10.92 1.24
CA ALA A 76 20.09 10.49 2.06
C ALA A 76 18.82 10.28 1.22
N ARG A 77 18.50 11.23 0.33
CA ARG A 77 17.34 11.14 -0.56
C ARG A 77 17.41 9.91 -1.48
N ARG A 78 18.60 9.62 -2.03
CA ARG A 78 18.82 8.40 -2.84
C ARG A 78 18.59 7.14 -2.02
N LYS A 79 19.09 7.09 -0.78
CA LYS A 79 18.90 5.91 0.08
C LYS A 79 17.43 5.67 0.43
N ILE A 80 16.69 6.73 0.75
CA ILE A 80 15.26 6.64 1.04
C ILE A 80 14.49 6.18 -0.21
N THR A 81 14.83 6.71 -1.39
CA THR A 81 14.23 6.31 -2.67
C THR A 81 14.47 4.83 -2.97
N GLU A 82 15.68 4.33 -2.71
CA GLU A 82 16.01 2.91 -2.87
C GLU A 82 15.15 2.04 -1.97
N VAL A 83 15.07 2.36 -0.67
CA VAL A 83 14.26 1.63 0.31
C VAL A 83 12.78 1.67 -0.07
N ARG A 84 12.24 2.83 -0.46
CA ARG A 84 10.84 2.95 -0.89
C ARG A 84 10.52 2.01 -2.04
N LYS A 85 11.39 1.92 -3.05
CA LYS A 85 11.17 1.01 -4.20
C LYS A 85 11.17 -0.46 -3.78
N GLN A 86 11.99 -0.84 -2.81
CA GLN A 86 11.98 -2.19 -2.26
C GLN A 86 10.67 -2.49 -1.53
N LEU A 87 10.17 -1.53 -0.72
CA LEU A 87 8.89 -1.64 -0.05
C LEU A 87 7.73 -1.73 -1.07
N GLU A 88 7.72 -0.89 -2.11
CA GLU A 88 6.71 -0.93 -3.18
C GLU A 88 6.68 -2.31 -3.88
N ALA A 89 7.85 -2.88 -4.18
CA ALA A 89 7.93 -4.20 -4.80
C ALA A 89 7.45 -5.33 -3.87
N LEU A 90 7.77 -5.26 -2.57
CA LEU A 90 7.30 -6.24 -1.58
C LEU A 90 5.80 -6.12 -1.33
N ALA A 91 5.30 -4.89 -1.15
CA ALA A 91 3.87 -4.62 -0.96
C ALA A 91 3.04 -5.10 -2.15
N ALA A 92 3.49 -4.86 -3.38
CA ALA A 92 2.80 -5.36 -4.57
C ALA A 92 2.69 -6.90 -4.58
N LYS A 93 3.72 -7.61 -4.13
CA LYS A 93 3.69 -9.08 -4.02
C LYS A 93 2.70 -9.55 -2.96
N LEU A 94 2.74 -8.97 -1.76
CA LEU A 94 1.85 -9.36 -0.66
C LEU A 94 0.39 -9.00 -0.98
N THR A 95 0.14 -7.81 -1.54
CA THR A 95 -1.19 -7.42 -2.01
C THR A 95 -1.74 -8.44 -3.01
N ALA A 96 -0.94 -8.88 -3.99
CA ALA A 96 -1.36 -9.87 -4.99
C ALA A 96 -1.62 -11.25 -4.36
N GLU A 97 -0.78 -11.67 -3.40
CA GLU A 97 -0.96 -12.91 -2.66
C GLU A 97 -2.28 -12.90 -1.89
N VAL A 98 -2.53 -11.86 -1.08
CA VAL A 98 -3.78 -11.73 -0.33
C VAL A 98 -4.97 -11.66 -1.28
N ALA A 99 -4.90 -10.84 -2.33
CA ALA A 99 -5.97 -10.72 -3.31
C ALA A 99 -6.30 -12.07 -3.97
N SER A 100 -5.31 -12.92 -4.25
CA SER A 100 -5.53 -14.25 -4.84
C SER A 100 -6.29 -15.22 -3.92
N LYS A 101 -6.26 -14.99 -2.60
CA LYS A 101 -6.95 -15.80 -1.59
C LYS A 101 -8.32 -15.23 -1.21
N THR A 102 -8.57 -13.95 -1.53
CA THR A 102 -9.79 -13.24 -1.14
C THR A 102 -10.69 -12.85 -2.29
N SER A 103 -10.25 -13.06 -3.54
CA SER A 103 -11.08 -12.88 -4.74
C SER A 103 -12.29 -13.82 -4.77
#